data_AF-A0A2Z6UMY6-F1
#
_entry.id   AF-A0A2Z6UMY6-F1
#
_cell.length_a   1.000
_cell.length_b   1.000
_cell.length_c   1.000
_cell.angle_alpha   90.00
_cell.angle_beta   90.00
_cell.angle_gamma   90.00
#
_symmetry.space_group_name_H-M   'P 1'
#
loop_
_entity.id
_entity.type
_entity.pdbx_description
1 polymer ?
#
loop_
_entity_poly.entity_id
_entity_poly.type
_entity_poly.pdbx_seq_one_letter_code
_entity_poly.pdbx_strand_id
1 'polypeptide(L)' 'MQFDWDKNKAERNLSKQPVSIEEAKTIFDDSLYVEFYDPNYLK' A
#
# COMPACT_ATOMS: atom_id res chain seq x y z
N MET A 1 0.60 -7.12 8.16
CA MET A 1 0.39 -7.74 6.83
C MET A 1 1.74 -8.03 6.18
N GLN A 2 1.90 -9.10 5.39
CA GLN A 2 3.18 -9.37 4.69
C GLN A 2 3.11 -8.80 3.27
N PHE A 3 4.09 -7.98 2.90
CA PHE A 3 4.15 -7.31 1.60
C PHE A 3 5.43 -7.70 0.87
N ASP A 4 5.29 -8.25 -0.33
CA ASP A 4 6.42 -8.48 -1.23
C ASP A 4 6.33 -7.50 -2.40
N TRP A 5 7.31 -6.59 -2.51
CA TRP A 5 7.35 -5.55 -3.53
C TRP A 5 8.70 -5.52 -4.24
N ASP A 6 8.65 -5.31 -5.55
CA ASP A 6 9.83 -5.04 -6.37
C ASP A 6 10.48 -3.71 -5.97
N LYS A 7 11.78 -3.74 -5.67
CA LYS A 7 12.56 -2.58 -5.23
C LYS A 7 12.61 -1.46 -6.28
N ASN A 8 12.74 -1.82 -7.56
CA ASN A 8 12.74 -0.84 -8.65
C ASN A 8 11.36 -0.18 -8.79
N LYS A 9 10.28 -0.92 -8.51
CA LYS A 9 8.92 -0.35 -8.45
C LYS A 9 8.77 0.64 -7.30
N ALA A 10 9.35 0.35 -6.13
CA ALA A 10 9.32 1.26 -4.99
C ALA A 10 10.06 2.58 -5.28
N GLU A 11 11.24 2.51 -5.90
CA GLU A 11 11.99 3.70 -6.34
C GLU A 11 11.20 4.54 -7.36
N ARG A 12 10.61 3.90 -8.38
CA ARG A 12 9.76 4.59 -9.35
C ARG A 12 8.47 5.14 -8.75
N ASN A 13 8.00 4.59 -7.63
CA ASN A 13 6.83 5.11 -6.94
C ASN A 13 7.16 6.40 -6.20
N LEU A 14 8.33 6.46 -5.55
CA LEU A 14 8.78 7.64 -4.81
C LEU A 14 8.95 8.89 -5.70
N SER A 15 9.24 8.72 -6.99
CA SER A 15 9.27 9.86 -7.92
C SER A 15 7.90 10.34 -8.38
N LYS A 16 6.85 9.52 -8.21
CA LYS A 16 5.47 9.80 -8.64
C LYS A 16 4.57 10.21 -7.49
N GLN A 17 4.86 9.74 -6.30
CA GLN A 17 4.05 9.90 -5.10
C GLN A 17 4.90 10.59 -4.03
N PRO A 18 4.28 11.43 -3.18
CA PRO A 18 5.01 12.16 -2.14
C PRO A 18 5.46 11.27 -0.98
N VAL A 19 4.99 10.02 -0.92
CA VAL A 19 5.26 9.06 0.15
C VAL A 19 5.91 7.79 -0.37
N SER A 20 6.84 7.24 0.41
CA SER A 20 7.49 5.97 0.06
C SER A 20 6.55 4.78 0.27
N ILE A 21 6.82 3.66 -0.40
CA ILE A 21 6.04 2.43 -0.17
C ILE A 21 6.22 1.93 1.27
N GLU A 22 7.42 2.05 1.85
CA GLU A 22 7.67 1.63 3.23
C GLU A 22 6.87 2.48 4.24
N GLU A 23 6.77 3.78 4.01
CA GLU A 23 5.92 4.67 4.81
C GLU A 23 4.44 4.36 4.60
N ALA A 24 4.00 4.19 3.36
CA ALA A 24 2.60 3.88 3.07
C ALA A 24 2.13 2.55 3.72
N LYS A 25 3.04 1.58 3.92
CA LYS A 25 2.72 0.32 4.61
C LYS A 25 2.33 0.53 6.07
N THR A 26 2.76 1.59 6.74
CA THR A 26 2.47 1.77 8.16
C THR A 26 0.99 2.07 8.41
N ILE A 27 0.23 2.48 7.38
CA ILE A 27 -1.21 2.72 7.52
C ILE A 27 -1.98 1.44 7.87
N PHE A 28 -1.45 0.28 7.49
CA PHE A 28 -2.06 -1.02 7.81
C PHE A 28 -1.85 -1.43 9.27
N ASP A 29 -0.95 -0.75 9.98
CA ASP A 29 -0.71 -0.93 11.40
C ASP A 29 -1.41 0.16 12.24
N ASP A 30 -2.10 1.11 11.60
CA ASP A 30 -2.83 2.19 12.29
C ASP A 30 -4.11 1.65 12.95
N SER A 31 -4.37 2.06 14.19
CA SER A 31 -5.60 1.75 14.94
C SER A 31 -6.89 2.24 14.26
N LEU A 32 -6.79 3.24 13.39
CA LEU A 32 -7.88 3.84 12.63
C LEU A 32 -8.00 3.26 11.22
N TYR A 33 -7.19 2.26 10.88
CA TYR A 33 -7.30 1.56 9.61
C TYR A 33 -8.68 0.88 9.48
N VAL A 34 -9.35 1.13 8.36
CA VAL A 34 -10.65 0.51 8.03
C VAL A 34 -10.56 -0.06 6.62
N GLU A 35 -10.92 -1.33 6.47
CA GLU A 35 -11.03 -1.99 5.17
C GLU A 35 -12.48 -2.28 4.82
N PHE A 36 -12.83 -2.08 3.54
CA PHE A 36 -14.14 -2.39 3.01
C PHE A 36 -14.01 -3.46 1.93
N TYR A 37 -14.79 -4.53 2.06
CA TYR A 37 -14.85 -5.58 1.04
C TYR A 37 -15.88 -5.20 -0.04
N ASP A 38 -15.42 -5.07 -1.30
CA ASP A 38 -16.31 -4.92 -2.44
C ASP A 38 -16.65 -6.31 -3.03
N PRO A 39 -17.90 -6.79 -2.89
CA PRO A 39 -18.32 -8.09 -3.41
C PRO A 39 -18.34 -8.19 -4.93
N ASN A 40 -18.22 -7.07 -5.67
CA ASN A 40 -18.16 -7.06 -7.14
C ASN A 40 -16.73 -7.00 -7.69
N TYR A 41 -15.70 -6.94 -6.85
CA TYR A 41 -14.30 -6.82 -7.30
C TYR A 41 -13.79 -7.97 -8.18
N LEU A 42 -14.44 -9.14 -8.12
CA LEU A 42 -14.07 -10.36 -8.87
C LEU A 42 -14.95 -10.63 -10.10
N LYS A 43 -15.87 -9.73 -10.48
CA LYS A 43 -16.76 -9.91 -11.64
C LYS A 43 -16.27 -9.19 -12.89
#